data_AF-A0A1M5R317-F1
#
_entry.id   AF-A0A1M5R317-F1
#
_cell.length_a   1.000
_cell.length_b   1.000
_cell.length_c   1.000
_cell.angle_alpha   90.00
_cell.angle_beta   90.00
_cell.angle_gamma   90.00
#
_symmetry.space_group_name_H-M   'P 1'
#
loop_
_entity.id
_entity.type
_entity.pdbx_description
1 polymer ?
#
loop_
_entity_poly.entity_id
_entity_poly.type
_entity_poly.pdbx_seq_one_letter_code
_entity_poly.pdbx_strand_id
1 'polypeptide(L)' 'MASGTQIAVIFSCPKCGAFYEATQEQHPDKHYGSFKCEDCKAEVHAWAGMYDFFDWKAKKMRPAAFGKPI' A
#
# COMPACT_ATOMS: atom_id res chain seq x y z
N MET A 1 5.64 8.28 -26.38
CA MET A 1 4.63 8.07 -25.32
C MET A 1 5.42 7.92 -24.05
N ALA A 2 5.34 8.88 -23.12
CA ALA A 2 6.13 8.81 -21.89
C ALA A 2 5.51 7.72 -21.02
N SER A 3 6.15 6.55 -20.98
CA SER A 3 5.83 5.50 -20.01
C SER A 3 6.09 6.09 -18.63
N GLY A 4 5.05 6.40 -17.87
CA GLY A 4 5.17 6.85 -16.49
C GLY A 4 6.05 5.87 -15.71
N THR A 5 6.99 6.38 -14.91
CA THR A 5 7.81 5.51 -14.07
C THR A 5 6.91 4.97 -12.96
N GLN A 6 6.62 3.67 -13.01
CA GLN A 6 5.88 2.96 -11.97
C GLN A 6 6.83 2.51 -10.88
N ILE A 7 6.51 2.83 -9.62
CA ILE A 7 7.32 2.45 -8.46
C ILE A 7 6.43 1.67 -7.47
N ALA A 8 6.91 0.52 -7.01
CA ALA A 8 6.24 -0.22 -5.95
C ALA A 8 6.52 0.42 -4.59
N VAL A 9 5.45 0.77 -3.87
CA VAL A 9 5.50 1.40 -2.54
C VAL A 9 4.85 0.46 -1.54
N ILE A 10 5.53 0.24 -0.41
CA ILE A 10 5.03 -0.59 0.69
C ILE A 10 4.45 0.30 1.78
N PHE A 11 3.21 0.01 2.17
CA PHE A 11 2.50 0.67 3.25
C PHE A 11 2.29 -0.30 4.40
N SER A 12 2.38 0.19 5.63
CA SER A 12 2.04 -0.56 6.84
C SER A 12 0.83 0.07 7.52
N CYS A 13 -0.14 -0.75 7.90
CA CYS A 13 -1.28 -0.29 8.65
C CYS A 13 -0.85 0.08 10.08
N PRO A 14 -1.08 1.32 10.54
CA PRO A 14 -0.66 1.76 11.87
C PRO A 14 -1.45 1.10 13.02
N LYS A 15 -2.59 0.45 12.73
CA LYS A 15 -3.44 -0.18 13.76
C LYS A 15 -3.16 -1.67 13.98
N CYS A 16 -3.03 -2.44 12.90
CA CYS A 16 -2.86 -3.90 12.98
C CYS A 16 -1.50 -4.40 12.50
N GLY A 17 -0.66 -3.52 11.92
CA GLY A 17 0.64 -3.91 11.38
C GLY A 17 0.58 -4.69 10.06
N ALA A 18 -0.59 -4.79 9.42
CA ALA A 18 -0.71 -5.41 8.10
C ALA A 18 0.09 -4.62 7.06
N PHE A 19 0.76 -5.33 6.15
CA PHE A 19 1.53 -4.74 5.06
C PHE A 19 0.74 -4.78 3.76
N TYR A 20 0.88 -3.72 2.99
CA TYR A 20 0.25 -3.57 1.69
C TYR A 20 1.29 -3.07 0.69
N GLU A 21 1.18 -3.52 -0.55
CA GLU A 21 1.95 -3.04 -1.68
C GLU A 21 0.99 -2.29 -2.60
N ALA A 22 1.42 -1.14 -3.10
CA ALA A 22 0.72 -0.39 -4.14
C ALA A 22 1.73 0.09 -5.18
N THR A 23 1.27 0.28 -6.41
CA THR A 23 2.06 0.88 -7.47
C THR A 23 1.74 2.37 -7.52
N GLN A 24 2.76 3.20 -7.37
CA GLN A 24 2.71 4.64 -7.57
C GLN A 24 3.06 4.97 -9.02
N GLU A 25 2.23 5.77 -9.67
CA GLU A 25 2.48 6.32 -11.01
C GLU A 25 2.26 7.83 -11.02
N GLN A 26 3.07 8.55 -11.79
CA GLN A 26 2.86 9.98 -12.00
C GLN A 26 1.86 10.21 -13.13
N HIS A 27 0.81 10.97 -12.83
CA HIS A 27 -0.20 11.40 -13.78
C HIS A 27 -0.12 12.91 -14.05
N PRO A 28 -0.46 13.36 -15.27
CA PRO A 28 -0.55 14.79 -15.59
C PRO A 28 -1.74 15.46 -14.89
N ASP A 29 -2.79 14.70 -14.61
CA ASP A 29 -3.98 15.14 -13.90
C ASP A 29 -3.85 14.97 -12.39
N LYS A 30 -4.68 15.69 -11.63
CA LYS A 30 -4.76 15.50 -10.18
C LYS A 30 -5.61 14.29 -9.85
N HIS A 31 -5.00 13.34 -9.16
CA HIS A 31 -5.66 12.17 -8.62
C HIS A 31 -5.81 12.28 -7.10
N TYR A 32 -6.89 11.70 -6.60
CA TYR A 32 -7.18 11.62 -5.18
C TYR A 32 -7.71 10.24 -4.85
N GLY A 33 -7.31 9.73 -3.69
CA GLY A 33 -7.74 8.42 -3.24
C GLY A 33 -7.29 8.16 -1.82
N SER A 34 -7.84 7.09 -1.25
CA SER A 34 -7.33 6.56 0.00
C SER A 34 -7.42 5.05 0.02
N PHE A 35 -6.45 4.45 0.69
CA PHE A 35 -6.42 3.04 0.98
C PHE A 35 -6.75 2.80 2.44
N LYS A 36 -7.62 1.83 2.65
CA LYS A 36 -8.02 1.36 3.96
C LYS A 36 -7.53 -0.05 4.16
N CYS A 37 -7.13 -0.34 5.39
CA CYS A 37 -6.80 -1.68 5.81
C CYS A 37 -8.03 -2.57 5.68
N GLU A 38 -7.87 -3.73 5.07
CA GLU A 38 -8.96 -4.68 4.89
C GLU A 38 -9.43 -5.27 6.21
N ASP A 39 -8.51 -5.49 7.16
CA ASP A 39 -8.77 -6.09 8.47
C ASP A 39 -9.42 -5.11 9.45
N CYS A 40 -8.80 -3.95 9.69
CA CYS A 40 -9.26 -3.02 10.73
C CYS A 40 -10.02 -1.80 10.20
N LYS A 41 -10.18 -1.69 8.87
CA LYS A 41 -10.83 -0.58 8.16
C LYS A 41 -10.23 0.81 8.43
N ALA A 42 -9.08 0.87 9.11
CA ALA A 42 -8.36 2.11 9.33
C ALA A 42 -7.77 2.63 8.01
N GLU A 43 -7.73 3.95 7.85
CA GLU A 43 -7.02 4.58 6.74
C GLU A 43 -5.52 4.32 6.89
N VAL A 44 -4.93 3.71 5.86
CA VAL A 44 -3.49 3.40 5.81
C VAL A 44 -2.74 4.51 5.08
N HIS A 45 -3.31 4.99 3.98
CA HIS A 45 -2.73 6.06 3.20
C HIS A 45 -3.83 6.84 2.46
N ALA A 46 -3.69 8.16 2.41
CA ALA A 46 -4.53 9.03 1.61
C ALA A 46 -3.63 9.97 0.81
N TRP A 47 -3.96 10.20 -0.46
CA TRP A 47 -3.19 11.06 -1.34
C TRP A 47 -4.09 12.01 -2.13
N ALA A 48 -3.50 13.15 -2.48
CA ALA A 48 -4.07 14.11 -3.42
C ALA A 48 -2.91 14.80 -4.14
N GLY A 49 -2.86 14.73 -5.48
CA GLY A 49 -1.78 15.36 -6.24
C GLY A 49 -1.56 14.73 -7.61
N MET A 50 -0.34 14.85 -8.12
CA MET A 50 0.09 14.33 -9.43
C MET A 50 0.50 12.85 -9.39
N TYR A 51 0.30 12.18 -8.26
CA TYR A 51 0.60 10.77 -8.11
C TYR A 51 -0.69 10.02 -7.90
N ASP A 52 -0.89 9.00 -8.71
CA ASP A 52 -1.94 8.01 -8.50
C ASP A 52 -1.32 6.75 -7.90
N PHE A 53 -2.12 6.04 -7.11
CA PHE A 53 -1.73 4.77 -6.54
C PHE A 53 -2.78 3.72 -6.88
N PHE A 54 -2.34 2.60 -7.43
CA PHE A 54 -3.20 1.48 -7.82
C PHE A 54 -2.56 0.14 -7.46
N ASP A 55 -3.20 -0.97 -7.83
CA ASP A 55 -2.74 -2.33 -7.53
C ASP A 55 -2.60 -2.62 -6.02
N TRP A 56 -3.48 -2.05 -5.20
CA TRP A 56 -3.48 -2.25 -3.74
C TRP A 56 -3.63 -3.72 -3.35
N LYS A 57 -2.57 -4.29 -2.77
CA LYS A 57 -2.51 -5.71 -2.41
C LYS A 57 -1.98 -5.91 -1.01
N ALA A 58 -2.73 -6.65 -0.18
CA ALA A 58 -2.25 -7.10 1.11
C ALA A 58 -1.07 -8.09 0.94
N LYS A 59 0.10 -7.72 1.45
CA LYS A 59 1.23 -8.64 1.60
C LYS A 59 1.07 -9.35 2.92
N LYS A 60 0.66 -10.62 2.86
CA LYS A 60 0.79 -11.52 4.01
C LYS A 60 2.28 -11.72 4.27
N MET A 61 2.85 -11.00 5.25
CA MET A 61 4.00 -11.55 5.93
C MET A 61 3.52 -12.86 6.55
N ARG A 62 3.92 -14.00 6.00
CA ARG A 62 3.77 -15.26 6.71
C ARG A 62 4.41 -14.99 8.08
N PRO A 63 3.73 -15.29 9.20
CA PRO A 63 4.41 -15.22 10.48
C PRO A 63 5.67 -16.06 10.31
N ALA A 64 6.84 -15.43 10.42
CA ALA A 64 8.07 -16.17 10.59
C ALA A 64 7.75 -17.09 11.77
N ALA A 65 7.74 -18.40 11.54
CA ALA A 65 7.48 -19.40 12.57
C ALA A 65 8.63 -19.31 13.57
N PHE A 66 8.59 -18.29 14.42
CA PHE A 66 9.61 -17.98 15.39
C PHE A 66 9.30 -18.80 16.63
N GLY A 67 9.90 -19.99 16.67
CA GLY A 67 10.12 -20.77 17.88
C GLY A 67 8.95 -21.64 18.32
N LYS A 68 9.08 -22.96 18.10
CA LYS A 68 8.48 -23.92 19.04
C LYS A 68 9.18 -23.71 20.40
N PRO A 69 8.48 -23.55 21.53
CA PRO A 69 9.12 -23.67 22.83
C PRO A 69 9.57 -25.12 23.04
N ILE A 70 10.83 -25.30 23.46
CA ILE A 70 11.37 -26.55 24.03
C ILE A 70 11.09 -26.53 25.52
#